data_AF-A0A534PGF5-F1
#
_entry.id   AF-A0A534PGF5-F1
#
_cell.length_a   1.000
_cell.length_b   1.000
_cell.length_c   1.000
_cell.angle_alpha   90.00
_cell.angle_beta   90.00
_cell.angle_gamma   90.00
#
_symmetry.space_group_name_H-M   'P 1'
#
loop_
_entity.id
_entity.type
_entity.pdbx_description
1 polymer ?
#
loop_
_entity_poly.entity_id
_entity_poly.type
_entity_poly.pdbx_seq_one_letter_code
_entity_poly.pdbx_strand_id
1 'polypeptide(L)'
;MHAYRRLRSGNEAAFEVIEPEDAQPFLRFFGDSIGAHGAEVLAATVIRHRRFIWSIDPSPIAQSEDLVEHLHRWQPALARWLAPQEDALRPLTSRWLAHRFGTPMVAVGGELRAAADRIVHLYATSLRLAAAMGAVLQRPVDRDLYKAAIGASEFFYRSLDLPRDTLPWFASS
;
A
#
# COMPACT_ATOMS: atom_id res chain seq x y z
N MET A 1 -21.25 -3.77 14.78
CA MET A 1 -21.92 -2.57 14.21
C MET A 1 -20.88 -1.88 13.33
N HIS A 2 -21.02 -1.98 12.01
CA HIS A 2 -20.00 -1.52 11.05
C HIS A 2 -20.32 -0.10 10.59
N ALA A 3 -19.28 0.73 10.43
CA ALA A 3 -19.41 2.12 10.02
C ALA A 3 -20.03 2.25 8.62
N TYR A 4 -21.18 2.91 8.53
CA TYR A 4 -21.78 3.35 7.27
C TYR A 4 -21.74 4.89 7.21
N ARG A 5 -21.30 5.46 6.09
CA ARG A 5 -21.50 6.89 5.80
C ARG A 5 -22.96 7.13 5.42
N ARG A 6 -23.59 8.18 5.97
CA ARG A 6 -24.93 8.62 5.58
C ARG A 6 -24.82 9.96 4.85
N LEU A 7 -25.12 9.97 3.56
CA LEU A 7 -25.14 11.19 2.75
C LEU A 7 -26.51 11.87 2.91
N ARG A 8 -26.57 13.13 3.38
CA ARG A 8 -27.85 13.87 3.51
C ARG A 8 -28.17 14.72 2.26
N SER A 9 -27.21 15.40 1.64
CA SER A 9 -27.28 16.05 0.29
C SER A 9 -26.07 16.97 0.04
N GLY A 10 -25.67 17.19 -1.23
CA GLY A 10 -24.92 18.39 -1.68
C GLY A 10 -23.38 18.40 -1.54
N ASN A 11 -22.75 19.35 -2.26
CA ASN A 11 -21.33 19.76 -2.38
C ASN A 11 -20.34 19.27 -1.29
N GLU A 12 -19.06 19.06 -1.66
CA GLU A 12 -17.87 18.82 -0.80
C GLU A 12 -17.89 19.51 0.59
N ALA A 13 -18.36 20.75 0.70
CA ALA A 13 -18.48 21.47 1.98
C ALA A 13 -19.57 20.93 2.94
N ALA A 14 -20.42 20.02 2.50
CA ALA A 14 -21.48 19.38 3.29
C ALA A 14 -21.06 18.04 3.91
N PHE A 15 -19.80 17.63 3.72
CA PHE A 15 -19.26 16.43 4.36
C PHE A 15 -18.73 16.78 5.75
N GLU A 16 -19.44 16.36 6.79
CA GLU A 16 -18.92 16.37 8.16
C GLU A 16 -18.06 15.13 8.39
N VAL A 17 -16.82 15.33 8.84
CA VAL A 17 -15.93 14.24 9.25
C VAL A 17 -16.37 13.79 10.64
N ILE A 18 -17.12 12.70 10.70
CA ILE A 18 -17.46 12.03 11.95
C ILE A 18 -16.35 11.04 12.26
N GLU A 19 -15.51 11.37 13.24
CA GLU A 19 -14.56 10.40 13.78
C GLU A 19 -15.34 9.32 14.55
N PRO A 20 -15.02 8.03 14.36
CA PRO A 20 -15.67 6.98 15.13
C PRO A 20 -15.32 7.14 16.61
N GLU A 21 -16.31 6.94 17.50
CA GLU A 21 -16.10 6.92 18.96
C GLU A 21 -15.04 5.88 19.38
N ASP A 22 -14.86 4.82 18.57
CA ASP A 22 -13.80 3.82 18.72
C ASP A 22 -13.12 3.52 17.37
N ALA A 23 -11.84 3.88 17.26
CA ALA A 23 -11.01 3.58 16.09
C ALA A 23 -10.42 2.16 16.08
N GLN A 24 -10.51 1.40 17.17
CA GLN A 24 -9.88 0.08 17.32
C GLN A 24 -10.25 -0.93 16.21
N PRO A 25 -11.51 -1.03 15.74
CA PRO A 25 -11.84 -1.93 14.63
C PRO A 25 -11.05 -1.63 13.36
N PHE A 26 -10.88 -0.35 13.04
CA PHE A 26 -10.08 0.07 11.89
C PHE A 26 -8.59 -0.22 12.12
N LEU A 27 -8.05 0.10 13.30
CA LEU A 27 -6.64 -0.16 13.61
C LEU A 27 -6.29 -1.66 13.55
N ARG A 28 -7.19 -2.53 14.02
CA ARG A 28 -7.04 -3.99 13.88
C ARG A 28 -7.04 -4.41 12.42
N PHE A 29 -8.06 -4.01 11.65
CA PHE A 29 -8.12 -4.32 10.22
C PHE A 29 -6.89 -3.82 9.45
N PHE A 30 -6.41 -2.62 9.79
CA PHE A 30 -5.22 -2.04 9.18
C PHE A 30 -3.96 -2.82 9.54
N GLY A 31 -3.79 -3.20 10.81
CA GLY A 31 -2.71 -4.07 11.25
C GLY A 31 -2.71 -5.43 10.53
N ASP A 32 -3.88 -6.06 10.43
CA ASP A 32 -4.07 -7.31 9.69
C ASP A 32 -3.73 -7.13 8.21
N SER A 33 -4.11 -6.00 7.61
CA SER A 33 -3.80 -5.65 6.22
C SER A 33 -2.30 -5.44 5.98
N ILE A 34 -1.54 -4.94 6.96
CA ILE A 34 -0.08 -4.82 6.86
C ILE A 34 0.54 -6.22 6.90
N GLY A 35 0.07 -7.07 7.82
CA GLY A 35 0.52 -8.45 7.96
C GLY A 35 0.09 -9.39 6.82
N ALA A 36 -0.83 -8.96 5.96
CA ALA A 36 -1.37 -9.76 4.87
C ALA A 36 -0.31 -10.11 3.82
N HIS A 37 -0.56 -11.21 3.10
CA HIS A 37 0.28 -11.79 2.04
C HIS A 37 1.57 -12.44 2.54
N GLY A 38 1.99 -13.48 1.82
CA GLY A 38 3.25 -14.18 2.08
C GLY A 38 4.45 -13.32 1.71
N ALA A 39 5.48 -13.31 2.56
CA ALA A 39 6.70 -12.52 2.36
C ALA A 39 7.41 -12.84 1.03
N GLU A 40 7.47 -14.13 0.67
CA GLU A 40 8.03 -14.61 -0.61
C GLU A 40 7.32 -14.00 -1.83
N VAL A 41 5.98 -13.93 -1.79
CA VAL A 41 5.18 -13.37 -2.89
C VAL A 41 5.43 -11.87 -3.03
N LEU A 42 5.55 -11.16 -1.91
CA LEU A 42 5.87 -9.74 -1.89
C LEU A 42 7.31 -9.50 -2.40
N ALA A 43 8.29 -10.31 -1.97
CA ALA A 43 9.67 -10.23 -2.45
C ALA A 43 9.76 -10.47 -3.97
N ALA A 44 9.13 -11.52 -4.48
CA ALA A 44 9.05 -11.79 -5.91
C ALA A 44 8.39 -10.65 -6.70
N THR A 45 7.41 -9.97 -6.09
CA THR A 45 6.78 -8.79 -6.69
C THR A 45 7.75 -7.61 -6.75
N VAL A 46 8.47 -7.31 -5.68
CA VAL A 46 9.52 -6.27 -5.68
C VAL A 46 10.56 -6.55 -6.75
N ILE A 47 11.02 -7.80 -6.83
CA ILE A 47 11.99 -8.24 -7.84
C ILE A 47 11.42 -7.99 -9.24
N ARG A 48 10.17 -8.38 -9.55
CA ARG A 48 9.58 -8.12 -10.88
C ARG A 48 9.40 -6.63 -11.16
N HIS A 49 8.95 -5.87 -10.17
CA HIS A 49 8.69 -4.43 -10.31
C HIS A 49 9.96 -3.58 -10.44
N ARG A 50 11.13 -4.10 -10.04
CA ARG A 50 12.42 -3.37 -10.05
C ARG A 50 12.74 -2.64 -11.36
N ARG A 51 12.30 -3.19 -12.49
CA ARG A 51 12.51 -2.64 -13.84
C ARG A 51 11.75 -1.32 -14.08
N PHE A 52 10.80 -0.99 -13.21
CA PHE A 52 9.99 0.22 -13.27
C PHE A 52 10.32 1.21 -12.14
N ILE A 53 11.35 0.91 -11.34
CA ILE A 53 11.85 1.79 -10.29
C ILE A 53 12.96 2.65 -10.88
N TRP A 54 12.72 3.95 -10.96
CA TRP A 54 13.64 4.95 -11.53
C TRP A 54 14.16 5.96 -10.50
N SER A 55 13.54 6.01 -9.32
CA SER A 55 13.83 7.01 -8.29
C SER A 55 14.91 6.59 -7.30
N ILE A 56 15.30 5.31 -7.31
CA ILE A 56 16.39 4.73 -6.50
C ILE A 56 17.09 3.65 -7.32
N ASP A 57 18.29 3.24 -6.92
CA ASP A 57 18.91 2.00 -7.41
C ASP A 57 18.24 0.79 -6.72
N PRO A 58 17.53 -0.09 -7.46
CA PRO A 58 16.87 -1.24 -6.86
C PRO A 58 17.80 -2.45 -6.68
N SER A 59 19.04 -2.39 -7.16
CA SER A 59 19.95 -3.55 -7.19
C SER A 59 20.23 -4.13 -5.79
N PRO A 60 20.53 -3.32 -4.75
CA PRO A 60 20.77 -3.86 -3.42
C PRO A 60 19.54 -4.58 -2.85
N ILE A 61 18.33 -4.08 -3.15
CA ILE A 61 17.08 -4.72 -2.73
C ILE A 61 16.88 -6.05 -3.46
N ALA A 62 17.13 -6.07 -4.78
CA ALA A 62 16.92 -7.24 -5.61
C ALA A 62 17.94 -8.37 -5.36
N GLN A 63 19.12 -8.03 -4.84
CA GLN A 63 20.20 -8.97 -4.53
C GLN A 63 20.21 -9.40 -3.05
N SER A 64 19.42 -8.75 -2.20
CA SER A 64 19.41 -9.01 -0.77
C SER A 64 18.83 -10.39 -0.44
N GLU A 65 19.59 -11.19 0.30
CA GLU A 65 19.13 -12.46 0.87
C GLU A 65 18.13 -12.21 2.03
N ASP A 66 18.24 -11.07 2.71
CA ASP A 66 17.42 -10.73 3.89
C ASP A 66 16.05 -10.10 3.58
N LEU A 67 15.71 -9.86 2.30
CA LEU A 67 14.48 -9.14 1.95
C LEU A 67 13.22 -9.88 2.44
N VAL A 68 13.17 -11.20 2.23
CA VAL A 68 12.05 -12.04 2.68
C VAL A 68 11.91 -11.98 4.19
N GLU A 69 13.03 -12.04 4.91
CA GLU A 69 13.06 -11.99 6.36
C GLU A 69 12.57 -10.63 6.89
N HIS A 70 13.00 -9.52 6.29
CA HIS A 70 12.50 -8.19 6.65
C HIS A 70 11.02 -7.99 6.31
N LEU A 71 10.53 -8.62 5.25
CA LEU A 71 9.10 -8.65 4.96
C LEU A 71 8.35 -9.50 5.98
N HIS A 72 8.89 -10.63 6.41
CA HIS A 72 8.27 -11.48 7.42
C HIS A 72 8.22 -10.77 8.79
N ARG A 73 9.36 -10.26 9.26
CA ARG A 73 9.52 -9.50 10.51
C ARG A 73 9.46 -8.00 10.25
N TRP A 74 8.31 -7.54 9.79
CA TRP A 74 8.11 -6.16 9.34
C TRP A 74 7.97 -5.12 10.46
N GLN A 75 7.49 -5.52 11.65
CA GLN A 75 7.19 -4.58 12.74
C GLN A 75 8.44 -3.79 13.21
N PRO A 76 9.60 -4.44 13.47
CA PRO A 76 10.81 -3.71 13.83
C PRO A 76 11.28 -2.77 12.73
N ALA A 77 11.13 -3.18 11.46
CA ALA A 77 11.51 -2.36 10.32
C ALA A 77 10.62 -1.11 10.18
N LEU A 78 9.31 -1.23 10.42
CA LEU A 78 8.41 -0.06 10.44
C LEU A 78 8.82 0.93 11.52
N ALA A 79 9.04 0.46 12.75
CA ALA A 79 9.40 1.30 13.88
C ALA A 79 10.74 2.02 13.66
N ARG A 80 11.72 1.34 13.06
CA ARG A 80 13.06 1.88 12.87
C ARG A 80 13.19 2.79 11.64
N TRP A 81 12.58 2.43 10.52
CA TRP A 81 12.88 3.07 9.23
C TRP A 81 11.75 3.95 8.69
N LEU A 82 10.49 3.66 9.03
CA LEU A 82 9.34 4.38 8.51
C LEU A 82 8.76 5.38 9.52
N ALA A 83 8.52 4.96 10.76
CA ALA A 83 7.90 5.80 11.79
C ALA A 83 8.63 7.15 12.01
N PRO A 84 9.98 7.22 12.01
CA PRO A 84 10.67 8.50 12.16
C PRO A 84 10.48 9.47 10.99
N GLN A 85 9.94 9.01 9.86
CA GLN A 85 9.78 9.81 8.64
C GLN A 85 8.30 10.17 8.37
N GLU A 86 7.38 9.85 9.29
CA GLU A 86 5.93 10.03 9.06
C GLU A 86 5.58 11.45 8.60
N ASP A 87 6.10 12.47 9.30
CA ASP A 87 5.82 13.87 8.96
C ASP A 87 6.40 14.30 7.61
N ALA A 88 7.60 13.81 7.27
CA ALA A 88 8.23 14.09 5.99
C ALA A 88 7.48 13.41 4.82
N LEU A 89 6.90 12.23 5.06
CA LEU A 89 6.13 11.47 4.08
C LEU A 89 4.66 11.92 3.99
N ARG A 90 4.12 12.55 5.04
CA ARG A 90 2.71 12.99 5.15
C ARG A 90 2.20 13.70 3.88
N PRO A 91 2.92 14.69 3.28
CA PRO A 91 2.43 15.37 2.08
C PRO A 91 2.28 14.47 0.85
N LEU A 92 3.11 13.42 0.73
CA LEU A 92 3.00 12.43 -0.35
C LEU A 92 1.84 11.48 -0.06
N THR A 93 1.79 10.95 1.16
CA THR A 93 0.75 10.00 1.60
C THR A 93 -0.65 10.60 1.49
N SER A 94 -0.85 11.84 1.97
CA SER A 94 -2.13 12.53 1.89
C SER A 94 -2.58 12.76 0.45
N ARG A 95 -1.66 13.16 -0.44
CA ARG A 95 -1.98 13.34 -1.88
C ARG A 95 -2.37 12.03 -2.55
N TRP A 96 -1.62 10.96 -2.27
CA TRP A 96 -1.93 9.64 -2.82
C TRP A 96 -3.29 9.13 -2.32
N LEU A 97 -3.55 9.20 -1.01
CA LEU A 97 -4.83 8.80 -0.42
C LEU A 97 -6.00 9.62 -0.99
N ALA A 98 -5.87 10.94 -1.08
CA ALA A 98 -6.90 11.81 -1.66
C ALA A 98 -7.22 11.41 -3.11
N HIS A 99 -6.19 11.14 -3.92
CA HIS A 99 -6.39 10.68 -5.29
C HIS A 99 -7.10 9.33 -5.37
N ARG A 100 -6.72 8.36 -4.52
CA ARG A 100 -7.30 7.01 -4.54
C ARG A 100 -8.71 6.96 -3.99
N PHE A 101 -9.02 7.71 -2.95
CA PHE A 101 -10.37 7.80 -2.39
C PHE A 101 -11.30 8.72 -3.19
N GLY A 102 -10.75 9.67 -3.96
CA GLY A 102 -11.55 10.53 -4.83
C GLY A 102 -12.22 9.76 -5.98
N THR A 103 -11.49 8.87 -6.65
CA THR A 103 -11.99 8.14 -7.83
C THR A 103 -13.26 7.30 -7.57
N PRO A 104 -13.35 6.49 -6.49
CA PRO A 104 -14.57 5.77 -6.15
C PRO A 104 -15.76 6.67 -5.78
N MET A 105 -15.50 7.87 -5.24
CA MET A 105 -16.56 8.82 -4.85
C MET A 105 -17.23 9.48 -6.07
N VAL A 106 -16.50 9.60 -7.18
CA VAL A 106 -17.01 10.20 -8.43
C VAL A 106 -17.52 9.15 -9.43
N ALA A 107 -17.15 7.88 -9.28
CA ALA A 107 -17.62 6.79 -10.11
C ALA A 107 -19.06 6.39 -9.71
N VAL A 108 -20.04 6.78 -10.52
CA VAL A 108 -21.46 6.48 -10.34
C VAL A 108 -21.68 4.96 -10.45
N GLY A 109 -21.82 4.27 -9.31
CA GLY A 109 -22.28 2.87 -9.26
C GLY A 109 -21.36 1.84 -8.58
N GLY A 110 -20.26 2.25 -7.94
CA GLY A 110 -19.31 1.32 -7.30
C GLY A 110 -19.60 1.04 -5.83
N GLU A 111 -19.38 -0.20 -5.37
CA GLU A 111 -19.33 -0.55 -3.95
C GLU A 111 -18.19 0.20 -3.26
N LEU A 112 -18.50 1.36 -2.66
CA LEU A 112 -17.53 2.21 -1.94
C LEU A 112 -16.73 1.45 -0.88
N ARG A 113 -17.34 0.42 -0.29
CA ARG A 113 -16.69 -0.47 0.68
C ARG A 113 -15.58 -1.29 0.03
N ALA A 114 -15.86 -1.99 -1.07
CA ALA A 114 -14.86 -2.80 -1.77
C ALA A 114 -13.68 -1.93 -2.27
N ALA A 115 -13.99 -0.72 -2.74
CA ALA A 115 -12.96 0.24 -3.13
C ALA A 115 -12.12 0.70 -1.92
N ALA A 116 -12.75 1.02 -0.78
CA ALA A 116 -12.04 1.41 0.44
C ALA A 116 -11.15 0.28 0.97
N ASP A 117 -11.66 -0.96 1.03
CA ASP A 117 -10.90 -2.12 1.49
C ASP A 117 -9.67 -2.35 0.60
N ARG A 118 -9.81 -2.25 -0.72
CA ARG A 118 -8.68 -2.34 -1.67
C ARG A 118 -7.63 -1.25 -1.43
N ILE A 119 -8.07 -0.01 -1.23
CA ILE A 119 -7.15 1.12 -1.00
C ILE A 119 -6.37 0.91 0.30
N VAL A 120 -7.04 0.45 1.36
CA VAL A 120 -6.41 0.16 2.65
C VAL A 120 -5.38 -0.97 2.51
N HIS A 121 -5.73 -2.05 1.82
CA HIS A 121 -4.82 -3.17 1.55
C HIS A 121 -3.56 -2.75 0.78
N LEU A 122 -3.72 -1.91 -0.24
CA LEU A 122 -2.60 -1.37 -1.00
C LEU A 122 -1.73 -0.46 -0.13
N TYR A 123 -2.35 0.48 0.59
CA TYR A 123 -1.63 1.37 1.47
C TYR A 123 -0.83 0.58 2.51
N ALA A 124 -1.46 -0.38 3.21
CA ALA A 124 -0.83 -1.24 4.19
C ALA A 124 0.34 -2.05 3.62
N THR A 125 0.17 -2.63 2.43
CA THR A 125 1.22 -3.38 1.73
C THR A 125 2.40 -2.46 1.37
N SER A 126 2.14 -1.22 0.93
CA SER A 126 3.20 -0.25 0.64
C SER A 126 4.05 0.09 1.87
N LEU A 127 3.46 0.16 3.07
CA LEU A 127 4.20 0.44 4.29
C LEU A 127 5.15 -0.71 4.65
N ARG A 128 4.65 -1.96 4.55
CA ARG A 128 5.46 -3.16 4.76
C ARG A 128 6.63 -3.26 3.79
N LEU A 129 6.36 -3.01 2.51
CA LEU A 129 7.40 -2.98 1.47
C LEU A 129 8.43 -1.88 1.75
N ALA A 130 7.98 -0.66 2.06
CA ALA A 130 8.87 0.46 2.33
C ALA A 130 9.78 0.21 3.53
N ALA A 131 9.23 -0.33 4.63
CA ALA A 131 9.99 -0.70 5.81
C ALA A 131 11.05 -1.75 5.51
N ALA A 132 10.68 -2.81 4.78
CA ALA A 132 11.62 -3.86 4.41
C ALA A 132 12.73 -3.33 3.49
N MET A 133 12.39 -2.48 2.51
CA MET A 133 13.39 -1.84 1.65
C MET A 133 14.33 -0.93 2.44
N GLY A 134 13.79 -0.14 3.40
CA GLY A 134 14.60 0.68 4.30
C GLY A 134 15.54 -0.16 5.18
N ALA A 135 15.08 -1.32 5.63
CA ALA A 135 15.90 -2.28 6.38
C ALA A 135 17.03 -2.87 5.53
N VAL A 136 16.74 -3.34 4.32
CA VAL A 136 17.79 -3.84 3.40
C VAL A 136 18.82 -2.75 3.10
N LEU A 137 18.37 -1.52 2.85
CA LEU A 137 19.24 -0.38 2.54
C LEU A 137 19.87 0.27 3.79
N GLN A 138 19.53 -0.21 4.99
CA GLN A 138 19.96 0.32 6.29
C GLN A 138 19.81 1.85 6.39
N ARG A 139 18.70 2.39 5.88
CA ARG A 139 18.44 3.84 5.87
C ARG A 139 16.95 4.18 6.09
N PRO A 140 16.65 5.37 6.63
CA PRO A 140 15.28 5.85 6.75
C PRO A 140 14.56 5.90 5.39
N VAL A 141 13.25 5.67 5.42
CA VAL A 141 12.41 5.71 4.24
C VAL A 141 12.16 7.16 3.83
N ASP A 142 12.85 7.59 2.78
CA ASP A 142 12.59 8.88 2.15
C ASP A 142 11.44 8.80 1.14
N ARG A 143 11.12 9.96 0.55
CA ARG A 143 10.05 10.12 -0.43
C ARG A 143 10.20 9.17 -1.62
N ASP A 144 11.40 8.95 -2.12
CA ASP A 144 11.64 8.22 -3.36
C ASP A 144 11.64 6.71 -3.15
N LEU A 145 12.13 6.26 -1.99
CA LEU A 145 11.95 4.89 -1.53
C LEU A 145 10.47 4.57 -1.29
N TYR A 146 9.73 5.51 -0.69
CA TYR A 146 8.32 5.30 -0.43
C TYR A 146 7.48 5.24 -1.72
N LYS A 147 7.78 6.07 -2.73
CA LYS A 147 7.17 5.95 -4.06
C LYS A 147 7.42 4.59 -4.71
N ALA A 148 8.65 4.07 -4.60
CA ALA A 148 8.98 2.74 -5.13
C ALA A 148 8.14 1.64 -4.47
N ALA A 149 7.94 1.73 -3.15
CA ALA A 149 7.08 0.81 -2.40
C ALA A 149 5.60 0.92 -2.77
N ILE A 150 5.07 2.14 -2.97
CA ILE A 150 3.72 2.36 -3.50
C ILE A 150 3.59 1.72 -4.88
N GLY A 151 4.53 1.97 -5.80
CA GLY A 151 4.53 1.40 -7.14
C GLY A 151 4.55 -0.13 -7.14
N ALA A 152 5.38 -0.75 -6.30
CA ALA A 152 5.43 -2.19 -6.14
C ALA A 152 4.12 -2.77 -5.59
N SER A 153 3.49 -2.08 -4.64
CA SER A 153 2.18 -2.47 -4.11
C SER A 153 1.06 -2.35 -5.16
N GLU A 154 1.03 -1.26 -5.93
CA GLU A 154 0.09 -1.09 -7.05
C GLU A 154 0.24 -2.21 -8.07
N PHE A 155 1.48 -2.53 -8.44
CA PHE A 155 1.79 -3.62 -9.35
C PHE A 155 1.31 -4.98 -8.81
N PHE A 156 1.51 -5.24 -7.52
CA PHE A 156 1.04 -6.46 -6.87
C PHE A 156 -0.48 -6.64 -7.02
N TYR A 157 -1.29 -5.67 -6.56
CA TYR A 157 -2.75 -5.81 -6.62
C TYR A 157 -3.27 -5.82 -8.06
N ARG A 158 -2.67 -5.04 -8.96
CA ARG A 158 -3.01 -5.12 -10.39
C ARG A 158 -2.71 -6.50 -10.97
N SER A 159 -1.65 -7.17 -10.53
CA SER A 159 -1.31 -8.52 -10.99
C SER A 159 -2.25 -9.60 -10.45
N LEU A 160 -2.89 -9.38 -9.29
CA LEU A 160 -3.94 -10.27 -8.78
C LEU A 160 -5.25 -10.12 -9.56
N ASP A 161 -5.53 -8.92 -10.03
CA ASP A 161 -6.76 -8.59 -10.78
C ASP A 161 -6.72 -9.02 -12.24
N LEU A 162 -5.53 -9.30 -12.79
CA LEU A 162 -5.39 -9.76 -14.17
C LEU A 162 -5.61 -11.27 -14.22
N PRO A 163 -6.66 -11.76 -14.90
CA PRO A 163 -6.81 -13.19 -15.14
C PRO A 163 -5.55 -13.73 -15.82
N ARG A 164 -5.07 -14.89 -15.38
CA ARG A 164 -3.87 -15.55 -15.92
C ARG A 164 -3.92 -15.68 -17.45
N ASP A 165 -5.11 -15.88 -18.00
CA ASP A 165 -5.40 -16.06 -19.43
C ASP A 165 -5.38 -14.75 -20.24
N THR A 166 -5.45 -13.59 -19.56
CA THR A 166 -5.37 -12.26 -20.21
C THR A 166 -3.95 -11.73 -20.34
N LEU A 167 -2.96 -12.46 -19.80
CA LEU A 167 -1.56 -12.15 -20.00
C LEU A 167 -1.08 -12.85 -21.29
N PRO A 168 -0.80 -12.13 -22.38
CA PRO A 168 -0.48 -12.72 -23.69
C PRO A 168 0.76 -13.62 -23.69
N TRP A 169 1.57 -13.56 -22.63
CA TRP A 169 2.80 -14.35 -22.43
C TRP A 169 2.59 -15.64 -21.63
N PHE A 170 1.42 -15.81 -20.99
CA PHE A 170 1.08 -17.01 -20.20
C PHE A 170 0.03 -17.88 -20.88
N ALA A 171 -0.55 -17.44 -21.99
CA ALA A 171 -1.46 -18.20 -22.84
C ALA A 171 -0.74 -19.17 -23.80
N SER A 172 0.40 -19.74 -23.39
CA SER A 172 1.11 -20.77 -24.16
C SER A 172 1.31 -22.03 -23.31
N SER A 173 0.24 -22.82 -23.24
CA SER A 173 0.28 -24.28 -23.09
C SER A 173 -1.09 -24.83 -23.45
#